data_AF-A0A166MLE2-F1
#
_entry.id   AF-A0A166MLE2-F1
#
_cell.length_a   1.000
_cell.length_b   1.000
_cell.length_c   1.000
_cell.angle_alpha   90.00
_cell.angle_beta   90.00
_cell.angle_gamma   90.00
#
_symmetry.space_group_name_H-M   'P 1'
#
loop_
_entity.id
_entity.type
_entity.pdbx_description
1 polymer ?
#
loop_
_entity_poly.entity_id
_entity_poly.type
_entity_poly.pdbx_seq_one_letter_code
_entity_poly.pdbx_strand_id
1 'polypeptide(L)'
;MSDVSLVDGNLYSSAATYNQLRDELDYCAHTALSEIFKQFNSTTSQARLPVEIWLHIWEQLPLVDRVTVSHVCYHWRATTLCYPILWCSLDVFSTLHDDQCDCEKCSLEDPIEVGESNVALLGLLLPRSLDLPLKLSVRIAGANVAFCQGVSTVLGAAYTRVVDLRIVQEYESGISCFLAQFNGFPALRRLVLLNQRASRITAFLNER
;
A
#
# COMPACT_ATOMS: atom_id res chain seq x y z
N MET A 1 26.78 52.43 11.12
CA MET A 1 27.45 51.51 10.17
C MET A 1 28.11 50.44 11.03
N SER A 2 27.38 49.64 11.80
CA SER A 2 26.36 48.63 11.45
C SER A 2 27.00 47.41 10.80
N ASP A 3 27.36 46.46 11.67
CA ASP A 3 28.01 45.19 11.38
C ASP A 3 27.18 44.10 12.06
N VAL A 4 26.46 43.29 11.27
CA VAL A 4 25.70 42.09 11.71
C VAL A 4 25.59 41.15 10.51
N SER A 5 26.45 40.13 10.44
CA SER A 5 26.27 38.98 9.54
C SER A 5 27.17 37.80 9.93
N LEU A 6 26.91 37.11 11.05
CA LEU A 6 27.65 35.88 11.43
C LEU A 6 26.85 35.04 12.46
N VAL A 7 25.68 34.46 12.10
CA VAL A 7 24.99 33.49 12.98
C VAL A 7 24.36 32.26 12.26
N ASP A 8 24.20 32.25 10.93
CA ASP A 8 23.41 31.18 10.28
C ASP A 8 24.15 29.85 10.01
N GLY A 9 25.48 29.80 10.20
CA GLY A 9 26.30 28.61 9.89
C GLY A 9 26.28 27.49 10.95
N ASN A 10 25.90 27.78 12.20
CA ASN A 10 25.99 26.81 13.31
C ASN A 10 24.73 25.95 13.50
N LEU A 11 23.57 26.40 13.04
CA LEU A 11 22.29 25.69 13.25
C LEU A 11 22.15 24.45 12.33
N TYR A 12 22.62 24.54 11.09
CA TYR A 12 22.56 23.42 10.13
C TYR A 12 23.48 22.25 10.51
N SER A 13 24.66 22.53 11.11
CA SER A 13 25.61 21.51 11.58
C SER A 13 25.08 20.76 12.82
N SER A 14 24.38 21.47 13.71
CA SER A 14 23.79 20.88 14.92
C SER A 14 22.63 19.92 14.62
N ALA A 15 21.74 20.28 13.68
CA ALA A 15 20.64 19.41 13.27
C ALA A 15 21.12 18.12 12.57
N ALA A 16 22.15 18.23 11.71
CA ALA A 16 22.76 17.08 11.06
C ALA A 16 23.42 16.13 12.08
N THR A 17 24.15 16.69 13.05
CA THR A 17 24.79 15.93 14.13
C THR A 17 23.76 15.23 15.03
N TYR A 18 22.66 15.90 15.35
CA TYR A 18 21.56 15.32 16.12
C TYR A 18 20.90 14.13 15.40
N ASN A 19 20.60 14.28 14.11
CA ASN A 19 20.01 13.19 13.31
C ASN A 19 20.96 11.99 13.23
N GLN A 20 22.26 12.24 13.02
CA GLN A 20 23.26 11.17 13.00
C GLN A 20 23.34 10.42 14.33
N LEU A 21 23.34 11.14 15.47
CA LEU A 21 23.34 10.51 16.80
C LEU A 21 22.06 9.72 17.07
N ARG A 22 20.91 10.21 16.60
CA ARG A 22 19.63 9.49 16.70
C ARG A 22 19.68 8.19 15.91
N ASP A 23 20.15 8.24 14.67
CA ASP A 23 20.22 7.08 13.80
C ASP A 23 21.19 6.01 14.35
N GLU A 24 22.33 6.42 14.93
CA GLU A 24 23.28 5.52 15.60
C GLU A 24 22.68 4.89 16.87
N LEU A 25 21.94 5.67 17.67
CA LEU A 25 21.27 5.16 18.87
C LEU A 25 20.18 4.16 18.50
N ASP A 26 19.35 4.47 17.50
CA ASP A 26 18.31 3.57 17.00
C ASP A 26 18.92 2.28 16.45
N TYR A 27 20.02 2.38 15.71
CA TYR A 27 20.75 1.22 15.19
C TYR A 27 21.29 0.33 16.31
N CYS A 28 21.95 0.92 17.31
CA CYS A 28 22.50 0.19 18.45
C CYS A 28 21.39 -0.48 19.28
N ALA A 29 20.29 0.25 19.55
CA ALA A 29 19.14 -0.25 20.28
C ALA A 29 18.47 -1.42 19.53
N HIS A 30 18.22 -1.27 18.22
CA HIS A 30 17.67 -2.34 17.40
C HIS A 30 18.56 -3.58 17.37
N THR A 31 19.88 -3.39 17.27
CA THR A 31 20.84 -4.51 17.23
C THR A 31 20.86 -5.27 18.56
N ALA A 32 20.96 -4.55 19.69
CA ALA A 32 20.99 -5.17 21.02
C ALA A 32 19.67 -5.89 21.36
N LEU A 33 18.53 -5.25 21.08
CA LEU A 33 17.21 -5.84 21.34
C LEU A 33 16.93 -7.03 20.42
N SER A 34 17.39 -7.01 19.17
CA SER A 34 17.23 -8.11 18.22
C SER A 34 17.81 -9.42 18.74
N GLU A 35 19.01 -9.41 19.32
CA GLU A 35 19.63 -10.61 19.89
C GLU A 35 18.87 -11.14 21.11
N ILE A 36 18.44 -10.25 22.02
CA ILE A 36 17.64 -10.61 23.19
C ILE A 36 16.30 -11.22 22.74
N PHE A 37 15.62 -10.61 21.77
CA PHE A 37 14.37 -11.14 21.24
C PHE A 37 14.55 -12.45 20.50
N LYS A 38 15.64 -12.65 19.73
CA LYS A 38 15.94 -13.95 19.10
C LYS A 38 16.09 -15.05 20.15
N GLN A 39 16.82 -14.78 21.23
CA GLN A 39 17.07 -15.73 22.31
C GLN A 39 15.83 -16.02 23.16
N PHE A 40 15.02 -15.01 23.44
CA PHE A 40 13.74 -15.19 24.14
C PHE A 40 12.74 -15.97 23.28
N ASN A 41 12.68 -15.66 21.99
CA ASN A 41 11.81 -16.35 21.06
C ASN A 41 12.24 -17.82 20.90
N SER A 42 13.54 -18.13 20.83
CA SER A 42 14.02 -19.51 20.67
C SER A 42 13.78 -20.39 21.90
N THR A 43 13.73 -19.78 23.10
CA THR A 43 13.52 -20.50 24.37
C THR A 43 12.05 -20.68 24.74
N THR A 44 11.15 -19.84 24.22
CA THR A 44 9.69 -19.97 24.41
C THR A 44 9.11 -20.97 23.39
N SER A 45 9.38 -22.25 23.60
CA SER A 45 9.07 -23.35 22.65
C SER A 45 7.67 -23.95 22.77
N GLN A 46 6.84 -23.52 23.73
CA GLN A 46 5.72 -24.38 24.17
C GLN A 46 4.43 -24.31 23.34
N ALA A 47 4.24 -23.35 22.41
CA ALA A 47 3.10 -23.38 21.49
C ALA A 47 3.27 -22.41 20.31
N ARG A 48 4.26 -22.64 19.45
CA ARG A 48 4.28 -21.90 18.18
C ARG A 48 3.25 -22.52 17.25
N LEU A 49 2.26 -21.74 16.84
CA LEU A 49 1.35 -22.14 15.77
C LEU A 49 2.18 -22.54 14.53
N PRO A 50 1.80 -23.60 13.81
CA PRO A 50 2.41 -23.94 12.54
C PRO A 50 2.41 -22.75 11.58
N VAL A 51 3.40 -22.70 10.69
CA VAL A 51 3.57 -21.56 9.78
C VAL A 51 2.35 -21.38 8.87
N GLU A 52 1.71 -22.47 8.48
CA GLU A 52 0.50 -22.51 7.66
C GLU A 52 -0.67 -21.77 8.33
N ILE A 53 -0.79 -21.87 9.66
CA ILE A 53 -1.82 -21.18 10.43
C ILE A 53 -1.54 -19.67 10.45
N TRP A 54 -0.27 -19.27 10.63
CA TRP A 54 0.11 -17.87 10.54
C TRP A 54 -0.15 -17.29 9.16
N LEU A 55 0.16 -18.03 8.09
CA LEU A 55 -0.11 -17.60 6.72
C LEU A 55 -1.61 -17.36 6.49
N HIS A 56 -2.47 -18.26 6.98
CA HIS A 56 -3.92 -18.06 6.89
C HIS A 56 -4.40 -16.83 7.68
N ILE A 57 -3.85 -16.59 8.88
CA ILE A 57 -4.16 -15.39 9.67
C ILE A 57 -3.74 -14.13 8.90
N TRP A 58 -2.51 -14.11 8.38
CA TRP A 58 -1.96 -12.93 7.70
C TRP A 58 -2.60 -12.67 6.34
N GLU A 59 -3.09 -13.71 5.64
CA GLU A 59 -3.85 -13.55 4.40
C GLU A 59 -5.16 -12.77 4.61
N GLN A 60 -5.75 -12.83 5.81
CA GLN A 60 -6.95 -12.05 6.15
C GLN A 60 -6.67 -10.58 6.48
N LEU A 61 -5.40 -10.20 6.62
CA LEU A 61 -5.03 -8.84 6.97
C LEU A 61 -5.04 -7.91 5.75
N PRO A 62 -5.43 -6.63 5.92
CA PRO A 62 -5.20 -5.58 4.93
C PRO A 62 -3.74 -5.55 4.45
N LEU A 63 -3.52 -5.05 3.22
CA LEU A 63 -2.17 -5.02 2.62
C LEU A 63 -1.14 -4.30 3.51
N VAL A 64 -1.52 -3.18 4.12
CA VAL A 64 -0.65 -2.41 5.03
C VAL A 64 -0.27 -3.23 6.27
N ASP A 65 -1.23 -3.95 6.85
CA ASP A 65 -0.98 -4.76 8.04
C ASP A 65 -0.09 -5.96 7.74
N ARG A 66 -0.17 -6.54 6.53
CA ARG A 66 0.79 -7.56 6.07
C ARG A 66 2.21 -7.03 5.99
N VAL A 67 2.39 -5.77 5.58
CA VAL A 67 3.70 -5.11 5.65
C VAL A 67 4.12 -4.98 7.10
N THR A 68 3.27 -4.48 8.00
CA THR A 68 3.57 -4.37 9.44
C THR A 68 4.00 -5.71 10.04
N VAL A 69 3.31 -6.81 9.71
CA VAL A 69 3.68 -8.18 10.14
C VAL A 69 5.11 -8.54 9.72
N SER A 70 5.54 -8.15 8.52
CA SER A 70 6.91 -8.40 8.03
C SER A 70 8.00 -7.62 8.78
N HIS A 71 7.62 -6.71 9.68
CA HIS A 71 8.52 -5.90 10.51
C HIS A 71 8.48 -6.27 12.00
N VAL A 72 7.62 -7.21 12.43
CA VAL A 72 7.48 -7.59 13.85
C VAL A 72 8.75 -8.28 14.39
N CYS A 73 9.25 -9.29 13.70
CA CYS A 73 10.48 -9.98 14.08
C CYS A 73 11.14 -10.63 12.86
N TYR A 74 12.40 -11.07 13.00
CA TYR A 74 13.15 -11.73 11.92
C TYR A 74 12.41 -12.95 11.34
N HIS A 75 11.81 -13.78 12.20
CA HIS A 75 11.10 -14.97 11.75
C HIS A 75 9.86 -14.62 10.90
N TRP A 76 9.05 -13.65 11.35
CA TRP A 76 7.86 -13.20 10.59
C TRP A 76 8.26 -12.53 9.29
N ARG A 77 9.35 -11.74 9.29
CA ARG A 77 9.93 -11.20 8.07
C ARG A 77 10.33 -12.31 7.10
N ALA A 78 11.16 -13.25 7.54
CA ALA A 78 11.61 -14.36 6.70
C ALA A 78 10.43 -15.14 6.13
N THR A 79 9.46 -15.50 6.97
CA THR A 79 8.24 -16.19 6.54
C THR A 79 7.46 -15.36 5.52
N THR A 80 7.04 -14.14 5.85
CA THR A 80 6.21 -13.33 4.94
C THR A 80 6.85 -13.10 3.57
N LEU A 81 8.18 -12.91 3.52
CA LEU A 81 8.90 -12.73 2.25
C LEU A 81 9.07 -14.04 1.46
N CYS A 82 9.05 -15.20 2.12
CA CYS A 82 9.17 -16.52 1.49
C CYS A 82 7.85 -17.05 0.89
N TYR A 83 6.69 -16.47 1.23
CA TYR A 83 5.37 -16.95 0.77
C TYR A 83 4.68 -15.93 -0.15
N PRO A 84 4.81 -16.07 -1.49
CA PRO A 84 4.24 -15.16 -2.48
C PRO A 84 2.73 -14.96 -2.39
N ILE A 85 1.99 -15.96 -1.88
CA ILE A 85 0.52 -15.92 -1.77
C ILE A 85 0.03 -14.75 -0.91
N LEU A 86 0.82 -14.34 0.10
CA LEU A 86 0.54 -13.18 0.93
C LEU A 86 0.58 -11.85 0.17
N TRP A 87 1.08 -11.82 -1.05
CA TRP A 87 1.22 -10.61 -1.86
C TRP A 87 0.33 -10.65 -3.11
N CYS A 88 -0.57 -11.64 -3.19
CA CYS A 88 -1.48 -11.81 -4.33
C CYS A 88 -2.79 -11.03 -4.20
N SER A 89 -3.18 -10.65 -2.98
CA SER A 89 -4.34 -9.78 -2.74
C SER A 89 -3.85 -8.34 -2.52
N LEU A 90 -4.13 -7.45 -3.46
CA LEU A 90 -3.61 -6.09 -3.49
C LEU A 90 -4.75 -5.10 -3.32
N ASP A 91 -4.64 -4.23 -2.31
CA ASP A 91 -5.54 -3.11 -2.08
C ASP A 91 -4.86 -1.84 -2.57
N VAL A 92 -5.48 -1.17 -3.53
CA VAL A 92 -5.00 0.08 -4.12
C VAL A 92 -6.03 1.16 -3.87
N PHE A 93 -5.61 2.30 -3.37
CA PHE A 93 -6.50 3.43 -3.14
C PHE A 93 -5.83 4.74 -3.51
N SER A 94 -6.68 5.70 -3.87
CA SER A 94 -6.29 7.10 -3.94
C SER A 94 -7.44 7.96 -3.45
N THR A 95 -7.08 8.87 -2.55
CA THR A 95 -7.90 10.00 -2.10
C THR A 95 -7.50 11.30 -2.80
N LEU A 96 -6.54 11.25 -3.73
CA LEU A 96 -6.18 12.40 -4.57
C LEU A 96 -7.33 12.74 -5.52
N HIS A 97 -7.76 13.99 -5.44
CA HIS A 97 -8.68 14.62 -6.38
C HIS A 97 -7.88 15.36 -7.48
N ASP A 98 -8.48 15.52 -8.66
CA ASP A 98 -7.91 16.36 -9.73
C ASP A 98 -8.15 17.86 -9.43
N ASP A 99 -7.40 18.74 -10.08
CA ASP A 99 -7.56 20.20 -9.96
C ASP A 99 -8.95 20.68 -10.41
N GLN A 100 -9.61 19.91 -11.28
CA GLN A 100 -10.98 20.13 -11.76
C GLN A 100 -12.05 19.38 -10.95
N CYS A 101 -11.73 18.89 -9.74
CA CYS A 101 -12.73 18.17 -8.96
C CYS A 101 -13.82 19.12 -8.40
N ASP A 102 -15.06 18.88 -8.79
CA ASP A 102 -16.25 19.61 -8.38
C ASP A 102 -16.93 19.03 -7.13
N CYS A 103 -16.26 18.16 -6.38
CA CYS A 103 -16.86 17.54 -5.22
C CYS A 103 -17.00 18.53 -4.04
N GLU A 104 -18.00 18.29 -3.19
CA GLU A 104 -18.28 19.13 -2.02
C GLU A 104 -17.05 19.32 -1.13
N LYS A 105 -16.23 18.28 -0.94
CA LYS A 105 -15.01 18.36 -0.11
C LYS A 105 -13.93 19.28 -0.70
N CYS A 106 -13.75 19.28 -2.03
CA CYS A 106 -12.81 20.16 -2.71
C CYS A 106 -13.32 21.61 -2.82
N SER A 107 -14.63 21.82 -2.66
CA SER A 107 -15.26 23.14 -2.71
C SER A 107 -15.22 23.88 -1.36
N LEU A 108 -14.87 23.19 -0.26
CA LEU A 108 -14.67 23.83 1.04
C LEU A 108 -13.32 24.55 1.01
N GLU A 109 -13.32 25.85 1.35
CA GLU A 109 -12.13 26.75 1.30
C GLU A 109 -11.01 26.39 2.30
N ASP A 110 -11.12 25.27 3.01
CA ASP A 110 -10.07 24.77 3.88
C ASP A 110 -8.88 24.24 3.04
N PRO A 111 -7.64 24.36 3.53
CA PRO A 111 -6.47 23.88 2.81
C PRO A 111 -6.63 22.39 2.55
N ILE A 112 -6.88 22.07 1.28
CA ILE A 112 -7.09 20.72 0.76
C ILE A 112 -5.96 19.84 1.31
N GLU A 113 -6.30 18.91 2.21
CA GLU A 113 -5.36 17.85 2.60
C GLU A 113 -4.90 17.18 1.31
N VAL A 114 -3.58 17.22 1.05
CA VAL A 114 -3.00 16.58 -0.13
C VAL A 114 -3.38 15.11 -0.05
N GLY A 115 -4.29 14.68 -0.92
CA GLY A 115 -4.79 13.31 -0.89
C GLY A 115 -3.66 12.29 -0.90
N GLU A 116 -3.91 11.13 -0.33
CA GLU A 116 -2.95 10.04 -0.27
C GLU A 116 -3.23 8.99 -1.34
N SER A 117 -2.17 8.35 -1.82
CA SER A 117 -2.21 7.23 -2.75
C SER A 117 -1.14 6.20 -2.38
N ASN A 118 -1.49 4.92 -2.44
CA ASN A 118 -0.57 3.83 -2.12
C ASN A 118 0.04 3.15 -3.36
N VAL A 119 0.00 3.81 -4.53
CA VAL A 119 0.56 3.26 -5.79
C VAL A 119 2.05 2.94 -5.68
N ALA A 120 2.82 3.75 -4.95
CA ALA A 120 4.24 3.46 -4.71
C ALA A 120 4.43 2.15 -3.93
N LEU A 121 3.59 1.89 -2.92
CA LEU A 121 3.62 0.64 -2.17
C LEU A 121 3.27 -0.55 -3.06
N LEU A 122 2.29 -0.41 -3.95
CA LEU A 122 1.95 -1.44 -4.92
C LEU A 122 3.18 -1.86 -5.75
N GLY A 123 3.99 -0.89 -6.21
CA GLY A 123 5.20 -1.18 -6.98
C GLY A 123 6.27 -1.96 -6.21
N LEU A 124 6.35 -1.75 -4.90
CA LEU A 124 7.28 -2.48 -4.02
C LEU A 124 6.80 -3.92 -3.71
N LEU A 125 5.48 -4.13 -3.67
CA LEU A 125 4.90 -5.41 -3.26
C LEU A 125 4.57 -6.33 -4.43
N LEU A 126 4.22 -5.78 -5.60
CA LEU A 126 3.83 -6.58 -6.76
C LEU A 126 4.87 -7.63 -7.17
N PRO A 127 6.19 -7.35 -7.21
CA PRO A 127 7.20 -8.38 -7.55
C PRO A 127 7.18 -9.59 -6.61
N ARG A 128 6.69 -9.43 -5.37
CA ARG A 128 6.63 -10.50 -4.38
C ARG A 128 5.54 -11.54 -4.67
N SER A 129 4.56 -11.19 -5.51
CA SER A 129 3.51 -12.12 -5.96
C SER A 129 4.02 -13.17 -6.96
N LEU A 130 5.25 -13.01 -7.49
CA LEU A 130 5.80 -13.83 -8.58
C LEU A 130 4.80 -13.93 -9.74
N ASP A 131 4.54 -15.15 -10.24
CA ASP A 131 3.60 -15.43 -11.34
C ASP A 131 2.21 -15.90 -10.87
N LEU A 132 1.89 -15.76 -9.58
CA LEU A 132 0.62 -16.23 -9.02
C LEU A 132 -0.59 -15.38 -9.48
N PRO A 133 -1.82 -15.93 -9.49
CA PRO A 133 -3.02 -15.16 -9.77
C PRO A 133 -3.24 -13.99 -8.79
N LEU A 134 -3.62 -12.82 -9.32
CA LEU A 134 -3.80 -11.60 -8.53
C LEU A 134 -5.29 -11.31 -8.25
N LYS A 135 -5.57 -10.87 -7.02
CA LYS A 135 -6.84 -10.26 -6.61
C LYS A 135 -6.56 -8.79 -6.38
N LEU A 136 -7.25 -7.91 -7.11
CA LEU A 136 -7.03 -6.48 -7.07
C LEU A 136 -8.30 -5.78 -6.59
N SER A 137 -8.17 -5.00 -5.51
CA SER A 137 -9.24 -4.15 -4.99
C SER A 137 -8.81 -2.69 -5.13
N VAL A 138 -9.48 -1.95 -6.00
CA VAL A 138 -9.19 -0.54 -6.32
C VAL A 138 -10.26 0.35 -5.70
N ARG A 139 -9.86 1.33 -4.90
CA ARG A 139 -10.73 2.37 -4.36
C ARG A 139 -10.41 3.71 -5.00
N ILE A 140 -11.40 4.30 -5.65
CA ILE A 140 -11.25 5.52 -6.45
C ILE A 140 -12.16 6.59 -5.85
N ALA A 141 -11.56 7.55 -5.13
CA ALA A 141 -12.28 8.68 -4.55
C ALA A 141 -12.59 9.79 -5.58
N GLY A 142 -12.08 9.73 -6.81
CA GLY A 142 -12.34 10.73 -7.85
C GLY A 142 -11.75 10.33 -9.20
N ALA A 143 -12.13 11.00 -10.29
CA ALA A 143 -11.57 10.76 -11.61
C ALA A 143 -10.17 11.35 -11.73
N ASN A 144 -9.18 10.65 -11.16
CA ASN A 144 -7.79 11.05 -11.25
C ASN A 144 -7.07 10.19 -12.32
N VAL A 145 -6.83 10.81 -13.47
CA VAL A 145 -6.16 10.16 -14.61
C VAL A 145 -4.73 9.75 -14.24
N ALA A 146 -4.01 10.59 -13.50
CA ALA A 146 -2.64 10.30 -13.08
C ALA A 146 -2.57 9.08 -12.14
N PHE A 147 -3.54 8.93 -11.23
CA PHE A 147 -3.68 7.73 -10.42
C PHE A 147 -3.91 6.49 -11.28
N CYS A 148 -4.88 6.53 -12.20
CA CYS A 148 -5.20 5.39 -13.06
C CYS A 148 -3.99 4.97 -13.93
N GLN A 149 -3.28 5.95 -14.51
CA GLN A 149 -2.04 5.73 -15.25
C GLN A 149 -0.92 5.17 -14.36
N GLY A 150 -0.78 5.67 -13.13
CA GLY A 150 0.17 5.16 -12.16
C GLY A 150 -0.08 3.69 -11.83
N VAL A 151 -1.33 3.30 -11.58
CA VAL A 151 -1.70 1.90 -11.34
C VAL A 151 -1.42 1.02 -12.55
N SER A 152 -1.80 1.47 -13.75
CA SER A 152 -1.52 0.72 -14.99
C SER A 152 -0.02 0.52 -15.23
N THR A 153 0.77 1.59 -15.01
CA THR A 153 2.23 1.57 -15.13
C THR A 153 2.84 0.58 -14.15
N VAL A 154 2.41 0.61 -12.89
CA VAL A 154 2.91 -0.30 -11.85
C VAL A 154 2.51 -1.74 -12.12
N LEU A 155 1.27 -1.99 -12.55
CA LEU A 155 0.83 -3.34 -12.90
C LEU A 155 1.58 -3.89 -14.12
N GLY A 156 1.97 -3.05 -15.08
CA GLY A 156 2.87 -3.44 -16.17
C GLY A 156 2.35 -4.65 -16.95
N ALA A 157 3.08 -5.77 -16.94
CA ALA A 157 2.62 -7.02 -17.54
C ALA A 157 1.74 -7.88 -16.60
N ALA A 158 1.74 -7.59 -15.30
CA ALA A 158 1.05 -8.39 -14.28
C ALA A 158 -0.48 -8.27 -14.33
N TYR A 159 -1.05 -7.25 -14.99
CA TYR A 159 -2.52 -7.16 -15.17
C TYR A 159 -3.10 -8.40 -15.86
N THR A 160 -2.30 -9.07 -16.69
CA THR A 160 -2.70 -10.31 -17.38
C THR A 160 -3.02 -11.46 -16.42
N ARG A 161 -2.52 -11.40 -15.18
CA ARG A 161 -2.74 -12.40 -14.12
C ARG A 161 -3.86 -12.02 -13.14
N VAL A 162 -4.52 -10.87 -13.32
CA VAL A 162 -5.62 -10.45 -12.43
C VAL A 162 -6.84 -11.34 -12.70
N VAL A 163 -7.22 -12.12 -11.69
CA VAL A 163 -8.35 -13.06 -11.74
C VAL A 163 -9.59 -12.53 -11.05
N ASP A 164 -9.42 -11.62 -10.08
CA ASP A 164 -10.50 -10.93 -9.37
C ASP A 164 -10.19 -9.44 -9.35
N LEU A 165 -11.12 -8.64 -9.88
CA LEU A 165 -11.04 -7.18 -9.89
C LEU A 165 -12.26 -6.61 -9.19
N ARG A 166 -12.03 -5.93 -8.07
CA ARG A 166 -13.03 -5.15 -7.36
C ARG A 166 -12.70 -3.68 -7.52
N ILE A 167 -13.63 -2.89 -8.04
CA ILE A 167 -13.51 -1.44 -8.10
C ILE A 167 -14.62 -0.83 -7.25
N VAL A 168 -14.21 0.03 -6.33
CA VAL A 168 -15.08 0.79 -5.44
C VAL A 168 -14.88 2.27 -5.78
N GLN A 169 -15.90 2.93 -6.29
CA GLN A 169 -15.83 4.35 -6.64
C GLN A 169 -16.79 5.18 -5.78
N GLU A 170 -16.40 6.42 -5.51
CA GLU A 170 -17.28 7.42 -4.90
C GLU A 170 -18.03 8.26 -5.95
N TYR A 171 -17.45 8.45 -7.14
CA TYR A 171 -17.97 9.28 -8.22
C TYR A 171 -18.00 8.52 -9.56
N GLU A 172 -18.87 8.92 -10.50
CA GLU A 172 -19.25 8.10 -11.66
C GLU A 172 -18.15 7.88 -12.71
N SER A 173 -17.15 8.76 -12.80
CA SER A 173 -16.13 8.77 -13.86
C SER A 173 -14.86 7.97 -13.53
N GLY A 174 -14.71 7.47 -12.30
CA GLY A 174 -13.49 6.77 -11.86
C GLY A 174 -13.27 5.42 -12.56
N ILE A 175 -14.33 4.61 -12.69
CA ILE A 175 -14.26 3.27 -13.30
C ILE A 175 -13.84 3.34 -14.77
N SER A 176 -14.44 4.23 -15.57
CA SER A 176 -14.14 4.32 -17.00
C SER A 176 -12.71 4.77 -17.24
N CYS A 177 -12.24 5.76 -16.47
CA CYS A 177 -10.86 6.22 -16.51
C CYS A 177 -9.87 5.09 -16.21
N PHE A 178 -10.14 4.30 -15.18
CA PHE A 178 -9.32 3.16 -14.78
C PHE A 178 -9.30 2.05 -15.83
N LEU A 179 -10.48 1.60 -16.29
CA LEU A 179 -10.59 0.49 -17.23
C LEU A 179 -10.01 0.84 -18.61
N ALA A 180 -10.06 2.11 -19.02
CA ALA A 180 -9.46 2.58 -20.26
C ALA A 180 -7.92 2.47 -20.30
N GLN A 181 -7.26 2.27 -19.14
CA GLN A 181 -5.80 2.10 -19.09
C GLN A 181 -5.34 0.68 -19.44
N PHE A 182 -6.26 -0.26 -19.67
CA PHE A 182 -5.95 -1.66 -19.91
C PHE A 182 -6.62 -2.15 -21.20
N ASN A 183 -5.91 -2.96 -21.98
CA ASN A 183 -6.44 -3.61 -23.18
C ASN A 183 -7.27 -4.87 -22.85
N GLY A 184 -7.91 -4.89 -21.67
CA GLY A 184 -8.63 -6.03 -21.11
C GLY A 184 -7.87 -6.74 -19.98
N PHE A 185 -8.53 -7.70 -19.32
CA PHE A 185 -7.95 -8.54 -18.28
C PHE A 185 -8.15 -10.01 -18.66
N PRO A 186 -7.19 -10.64 -19.36
CA PRO A 186 -7.41 -11.94 -20.00
C PRO A 186 -7.66 -13.09 -19.02
N ALA A 187 -7.14 -13.01 -17.80
CA ALA A 187 -7.38 -14.01 -16.76
C ALA A 187 -8.58 -13.68 -15.85
N LEU A 188 -9.29 -12.58 -16.08
CA LEU A 188 -10.33 -12.10 -15.17
C LEU A 188 -11.51 -13.06 -15.14
N ARG A 189 -11.87 -13.50 -13.93
CA ARG A 189 -13.01 -14.39 -13.69
C ARG A 189 -14.10 -13.73 -12.86
N ARG A 190 -13.75 -12.67 -12.13
CA ARG A 190 -14.67 -11.95 -11.25
C ARG A 190 -14.43 -10.46 -11.37
N LEU A 191 -15.48 -9.73 -11.74
CA LEU A 191 -15.51 -8.26 -11.75
C LEU A 191 -16.60 -7.79 -10.80
N VAL A 192 -16.25 -6.92 -9.87
CA VAL A 192 -17.19 -6.30 -8.94
C VAL A 192 -17.05 -4.79 -9.02
N LEU A 193 -18.11 -4.11 -9.44
CA LEU A 193 -18.18 -2.66 -9.50
C LEU A 193 -19.13 -2.17 -8.40
N LEU A 194 -18.63 -1.37 -7.48
CA LEU A 194 -19.41 -0.80 -6.38
C LEU A 194 -19.32 0.72 -6.47
N ASN A 195 -20.47 1.38 -6.39
CA ASN A 195 -20.54 2.81 -6.16
C ASN A 195 -20.90 3.02 -4.68
N GLN A 196 -20.01 3.64 -3.90
CA GLN A 196 -20.21 3.85 -2.47
C GLN A 196 -21.40 4.76 -2.14
N ARG A 197 -21.72 5.71 -3.03
CA ARG A 197 -22.90 6.59 -2.87
C ARG A 197 -24.19 5.88 -3.29
N ALA A 198 -24.10 4.93 -4.20
CA ALA A 198 -25.23 4.08 -4.56
C ALA A 198 -25.35 2.92 -3.56
N SER A 199 -26.07 3.12 -2.47
CA SER A 199 -26.48 2.04 -1.55
C SER A 199 -27.48 1.06 -2.19
N ARG A 200 -27.31 0.70 -3.48
CA ARG A 200 -28.09 -0.31 -4.20
C ARG A 200 -27.20 -1.08 -5.18
N ILE A 201 -27.08 -2.36 -4.88
CA ILE A 201 -26.27 -3.37 -5.55
C ILE A 201 -26.79 -3.62 -6.97
N THR A 202 -25.93 -3.49 -7.97
CA THR A 202 -26.08 -4.18 -9.26
C THR A 202 -24.81 -4.98 -9.52
N ALA A 203 -24.90 -6.29 -9.27
CA ALA A 203 -23.88 -7.25 -9.68
C ALA A 203 -24.50 -8.15 -10.75
N PHE A 204 -24.05 -7.99 -11.99
CA PHE A 204 -24.14 -9.03 -13.01
C PHE A 204 -22.91 -8.92 -13.89
N LEU A 205 -22.08 -9.96 -13.90
CA LEU A 205 -21.55 -10.56 -15.12
C LEU A 205 -21.12 -11.99 -14.76
N ASN A 206 -21.98 -12.95 -15.07
CA ASN A 206 -21.59 -14.32 -15.38
C ASN A 206 -22.50 -14.75 -16.53
N GLU A 207 -21.91 -15.13 -17.65
CA GLU A 207 -22.24 -16.31 -18.46
C GLU A 207 -21.50 -16.24 -19.80
N ARG A 208 -20.38 -16.96 -19.87
CA ARG A 208 -20.14 -18.05 -20.83
C ARG A 208 -18.86 -18.80 -20.47
#